data_AF-I1DZ27-F1
#
_entry.id   AF-I1DZ27-F1
#
_cell.length_a   1.000
_cell.length_b   1.000
_cell.length_c   1.000
_cell.angle_alpha   90.00
_cell.angle_beta   90.00
_cell.angle_gamma   90.00
#
_symmetry.space_group_name_H-M   'P 1'
#
loop_
_entity.id
_entity.type
_entity.pdbx_description
1 polymer ?
#
loop_
_entity_poly.entity_id
_entity_poly.type
_entity_poly.pdbx_seq_one_letter_code
_entity_poly.pdbx_strand_id
1 'polypeptide(L)'
;MKHILLAEQMADWLFKSNIKGLGQRESILPAEFQEKLEGRTGIIFFKDYWTRGNESFANRSGDNIDLWNKDRITSSSMFTRSILEFFGRVSDLNQAKEIWFWEVK
;
A
#
# COMPACT_ATOMS: atom_id res chain seq x y z
N MET A 1 -18.35 -13.50 13.44
CA MET A 1 -17.39 -12.37 13.30
C MET A 1 -17.45 -11.91 11.85
N LYS A 2 -17.65 -10.61 11.57
CA LYS A 2 -17.59 -10.08 10.19
C LYS A 2 -16.25 -9.38 10.01
N HIS A 3 -15.52 -9.71 8.95
CA HIS A 3 -14.28 -9.04 8.57
C HIS A 3 -14.28 -8.81 7.06
N ILE A 4 -13.67 -7.71 6.62
CA ILE A 4 -13.47 -7.40 5.20
C ILE A 4 -12.36 -8.32 4.68
N LEU A 5 -12.55 -8.86 3.46
CA LEU A 5 -11.61 -9.82 2.85
C LEU A 5 -10.66 -9.17 1.86
N LEU A 6 -11.08 -8.11 1.17
CA LEU A 6 -10.31 -7.48 0.09
C LEU A 6 -9.67 -6.18 0.56
N ALA A 7 -8.43 -5.95 0.15
CA ALA A 7 -7.68 -4.75 0.50
C ALA A 7 -8.36 -3.48 -0.02
N GLU A 8 -8.84 -3.48 -1.28
CA GLU A 8 -9.57 -2.34 -1.84
C GLU A 8 -10.88 -2.06 -1.09
N GLN A 9 -11.63 -3.10 -0.68
CA GLN A 9 -12.83 -2.91 0.15
C GLN A 9 -12.50 -2.30 1.51
N MET A 10 -11.36 -2.65 2.10
CA MET A 10 -10.89 -2.07 3.36
C MET A 10 -10.48 -0.61 3.16
N ALA A 11 -9.78 -0.30 2.07
CA ALA A 11 -9.40 1.06 1.68
C ALA A 11 -10.62 1.97 1.46
N ASP A 12 -11.64 1.48 0.74
CA ASP A 12 -12.91 2.17 0.51
C ASP A 12 -13.69 2.39 1.80
N TRP A 13 -13.67 1.42 2.72
CA TRP A 13 -14.29 1.56 4.03
C TRP A 13 -13.56 2.60 4.87
N LEU A 14 -12.22 2.59 4.90
CA LEU A 14 -11.41 3.59 5.59
C LEU A 14 -11.69 5.00 5.08
N PHE A 15 -11.80 5.18 3.77
CA PHE A 15 -12.13 6.47 3.16
C PHE A 15 -13.46 7.04 3.65
N LYS A 16 -14.45 6.18 3.92
CA LYS A 16 -15.78 6.57 4.43
C LYS A 16 -15.85 6.62 5.95
N SER A 17 -14.86 6.06 6.63
CA SER A 17 -14.83 5.94 8.09
C SER A 17 -14.47 7.27 8.74
N ASN A 18 -15.00 7.51 9.94
CA ASN A 18 -14.61 8.65 10.77
C ASN A 18 -13.89 8.16 12.02
N ILE A 19 -12.66 7.69 11.83
CA ILE A 19 -11.81 7.16 12.92
C ILE A 19 -11.03 8.33 13.52
N LYS A 20 -11.24 8.59 14.81
CA LYS A 20 -10.49 9.63 15.54
C LYS A 20 -8.99 9.31 15.51
N GLY A 21 -8.17 10.27 15.09
CA GLY A 21 -6.71 10.13 14.99
C GLY A 21 -6.21 9.64 13.64
N LEU A 22 -7.11 9.25 12.73
CA LEU A 22 -6.77 8.93 11.34
C LEU A 22 -6.98 10.18 10.47
N GLY A 23 -5.96 10.53 9.68
CA GLY A 23 -5.98 11.62 8.73
C GLY A 23 -6.89 11.35 7.53
N GLN A 24 -7.09 12.38 6.69
CA GLN A 24 -7.78 12.21 5.42
C GLN A 24 -6.93 11.41 4.42
N ARG A 25 -7.59 10.78 3.45
CA ARG A 25 -6.92 10.00 2.40
C ARG A 25 -6.12 10.89 1.45
N GLU A 26 -4.81 10.68 1.40
CA GLU A 26 -3.90 11.29 0.43
C GLU A 26 -3.71 10.38 -0.80
N SER A 27 -3.70 10.95 -2.00
CA SER A 27 -3.23 10.28 -3.22
C SER A 27 -1.73 10.49 -3.32
N ILE A 28 -0.96 9.40 -3.37
CA ILE A 28 0.49 9.44 -3.50
C ILE A 28 0.89 8.90 -4.87
N LEU A 29 1.83 9.57 -5.54
CA LEU A 29 2.40 9.08 -6.78
C LEU A 29 3.26 7.84 -6.49
N PRO A 30 3.05 6.70 -7.19
CA PRO A 30 3.79 5.47 -6.94
C PRO A 30 5.31 5.61 -7.04
N ALA A 31 5.84 6.49 -7.88
CA ALA A 31 7.29 6.71 -7.98
C ALA A 31 7.89 7.50 -6.80
N GLU A 32 7.05 8.16 -5.99
CA GLU A 32 7.49 9.12 -4.97
C GLU A 32 7.08 8.70 -3.55
N PHE A 33 6.41 7.56 -3.37
CA PHE A 33 5.77 7.26 -2.08
C PHE A 33 6.75 7.11 -0.94
N GLN A 34 7.92 6.54 -1.19
CA GLN A 34 8.91 6.32 -0.14
C GLN A 34 9.45 7.65 0.40
N GLU A 35 9.77 8.58 -0.49
CA GLU A 35 10.22 9.93 -0.14
C GLU A 35 9.11 10.73 0.55
N LYS A 36 7.90 10.76 -0.04
CA LYS A 36 6.77 11.54 0.50
C LYS A 36 6.27 11.04 1.86
N LEU A 37 6.45 9.76 2.14
CA LEU A 37 5.99 9.13 3.37
C LEU A 37 7.11 8.88 4.38
N GLU A 38 8.34 9.32 4.07
CA GLU A 38 9.48 9.17 4.96
C GLU A 38 9.20 9.83 6.32
N GLY A 39 9.47 9.09 7.39
CA GLY A 39 9.25 9.57 8.76
C GLY A 39 7.79 9.63 9.22
N ARG A 40 6.81 9.44 8.32
CA ARG A 40 5.38 9.46 8.62
C ARG A 40 4.89 8.08 9.08
N THR A 41 3.82 8.03 9.85
CA THR A 41 3.18 6.78 10.28
C THR A 41 1.73 6.75 9.82
N GLY A 42 1.20 5.59 9.45
CA GLY A 42 -0.15 5.52 8.92
C GLY A 42 -0.60 4.17 8.39
N ILE A 43 -1.64 4.22 7.57
CA ILE A 43 -2.13 3.09 6.78
C ILE A 43 -1.83 3.40 5.32
N ILE A 44 -1.32 2.44 4.57
CA ILE A 44 -1.00 2.57 3.16
C ILE A 44 -1.70 1.47 2.35
N PHE A 45 -2.28 1.87 1.22
CA PHE A 45 -2.92 0.98 0.27
C PHE A 45 -2.23 1.07 -1.09
N PHE A 46 -1.88 -0.07 -1.66
CA PHE A 46 -1.29 -0.23 -2.99
C PHE A 46 -2.28 -0.95 -3.89
N LYS A 47 -2.76 -0.25 -4.93
CA LYS A 47 -3.72 -0.80 -5.88
C LYS A 47 -3.02 -1.47 -7.06
N ASP A 48 -3.49 -2.65 -7.45
CA ASP A 48 -3.09 -3.34 -8.68
C ASP A 48 -1.55 -3.34 -8.88
N TYR A 49 -0.75 -3.76 -7.90
CA TYR A 49 0.71 -3.76 -8.02
C TYR A 49 1.30 -5.10 -8.48
N TRP A 50 0.53 -6.19 -8.38
CA TRP A 50 0.98 -7.54 -8.77
C TRP A 50 -0.11 -8.34 -9.50
N THR A 51 0.29 -9.35 -10.26
CA THR A 51 -0.60 -10.22 -11.07
C THR A 51 -1.10 -11.41 -10.27
N ARG A 52 -2.41 -11.63 -10.21
CA ARG A 52 -3.00 -12.86 -9.66
C ARG A 52 -3.12 -13.93 -10.74
N GLY A 53 -2.73 -15.17 -10.42
CA GLY A 53 -2.90 -16.30 -11.33
C GLY A 53 -2.33 -16.04 -12.73
N ASN A 54 -3.19 -16.07 -13.75
CA ASN A 54 -2.83 -15.89 -15.15
C ASN A 54 -3.10 -14.48 -15.69
N GLU A 55 -3.24 -13.48 -14.82
CA GLU A 55 -3.42 -12.08 -15.24
C GLU A 55 -2.22 -11.57 -16.03
N SER A 56 -2.49 -10.83 -17.11
CA SER A 56 -1.46 -9.98 -17.72
C SER A 56 -1.11 -8.84 -16.77
N PHE A 57 0.12 -8.33 -16.85
CA PHE A 57 0.51 -7.18 -16.04
C PHE A 57 -0.40 -5.96 -16.25
N ALA A 58 -0.84 -5.65 -17.47
CA ALA A 58 -1.75 -4.53 -17.72
C ALA A 58 -3.10 -4.67 -16.99
N ASN A 59 -3.62 -5.89 -16.89
CA ASN A 59 -4.91 -6.23 -16.28
C ASN A 59 -4.78 -6.84 -14.87
N ARG A 60 -3.68 -6.55 -14.18
CA ARG A 60 -3.40 -7.06 -12.83
C ARG A 60 -4.39 -6.48 -11.80
N SER A 61 -4.80 -7.30 -10.81
CA SER A 61 -5.75 -6.95 -9.74
C SER A 61 -5.20 -7.16 -8.32
N GLY A 62 -3.90 -7.35 -8.21
CA GLY A 62 -3.24 -7.64 -6.94
C GLY A 62 -3.04 -6.39 -6.08
N ASP A 63 -3.90 -6.24 -5.07
CA ASP A 63 -3.79 -5.16 -4.08
C ASP A 63 -3.05 -5.56 -2.79
N ASN A 64 -2.64 -4.57 -2.00
CA ASN A 64 -2.24 -4.72 -0.61
C ASN A 64 -2.64 -3.50 0.24
N ILE A 65 -3.02 -3.74 1.50
CA ILE A 65 -3.18 -2.71 2.52
C ILE A 65 -2.35 -3.10 3.74
N ASP A 66 -1.59 -2.16 4.29
CA ASP A 66 -0.64 -2.43 5.38
C ASP A 66 -0.48 -1.21 6.29
N LEU A 67 0.17 -1.42 7.43
CA LEU A 67 0.63 -0.35 8.30
C LEU A 67 1.95 0.20 7.77
N TRP A 68 2.06 1.52 7.74
CA TRP A 68 3.28 2.24 7.40
C TRP A 68 3.92 2.82 8.66
N ASN A 69 5.23 2.63 8.80
CA ASN A 69 5.98 3.17 9.92
C ASN A 69 7.31 3.76 9.48
N LYS A 70 7.30 5.01 9.00
CA LYS A 70 8.45 5.81 8.56
C LYS A 70 9.04 5.33 7.24
N ASP A 71 9.61 4.14 7.21
CA ASP A 71 10.36 3.59 6.08
C ASP A 71 10.01 2.12 5.81
N ARG A 72 8.89 1.64 6.36
CA ARG A 72 8.59 0.21 6.35
C ARG A 72 7.10 -0.07 6.34
N ILE A 73 6.78 -1.22 5.76
CA ILE A 73 5.52 -1.94 5.99
C ILE A 73 5.74 -3.00 7.08
N THR A 74 4.67 -3.68 7.52
CA THR A 74 4.76 -4.65 8.62
C THR A 74 5.83 -5.73 8.38
N SER A 75 5.94 -6.21 7.14
CA SER A 75 6.83 -7.32 6.76
C SER A 75 8.31 -6.94 6.58
N SER A 76 8.63 -5.69 6.22
CA SER A 76 10.01 -5.29 5.88
C SER A 76 10.21 -3.78 5.82
N SER A 77 11.45 -3.32 6.04
CA SER A 77 11.87 -1.97 5.62
C SER A 77 11.88 -1.85 4.10
N MET A 78 11.74 -0.62 3.60
CA MET A 78 11.82 -0.33 2.17
C MET A 78 13.20 -0.68 1.61
N PHE A 79 14.28 -0.42 2.36
CA PHE A 79 15.62 -0.86 1.96
C PHE A 79 15.71 -2.38 1.72
N THR A 80 15.29 -3.20 2.70
CA THR A 80 15.30 -4.67 2.53
C THR A 80 14.36 -5.09 1.41
N ARG A 81 13.20 -4.45 1.29
CA ARG A 81 12.24 -4.75 0.24
C ARG A 81 12.79 -4.45 -1.15
N SER A 82 13.44 -3.30 -1.38
CA SER A 82 14.02 -2.95 -2.67
C SER A 82 15.07 -3.96 -3.14
N ILE A 83 15.84 -4.56 -2.22
CA ILE A 83 16.74 -5.67 -2.54
C ILE A 83 15.94 -6.90 -3.00
N LEU A 84 14.86 -7.24 -2.30
CA LEU A 84 14.00 -8.38 -2.68
C LEU A 84 13.29 -8.14 -4.03
N GLU A 85 12.84 -6.92 -4.29
CA GLU A 85 12.23 -6.50 -5.56
C GLU A 85 13.24 -6.59 -6.71
N PHE A 86 14.47 -6.13 -6.50
CA PHE A 86 15.56 -6.25 -7.48
C PHE A 86 15.83 -7.71 -7.88
N PHE A 87 15.78 -8.64 -6.94
CA PHE A 87 15.94 -10.08 -7.20
C PHE A 87 14.63 -10.79 -7.59
N GLY A 88 13.53 -10.06 -7.80
CA GLY A 88 12.22 -10.62 -8.17
C GLY A 88 11.62 -11.57 -7.12
N ARG A 89 12.04 -11.45 -5.85
CA ARG A 89 11.54 -12.28 -4.74
C ARG A 89 10.17 -11.83 -4.25
N VAL A 90 9.86 -10.55 -4.42
CA VAL A 90 8.55 -9.95 -4.16
C VAL A 90 8.21 -9.00 -5.30
N SER A 91 6.92 -8.71 -5.50
CA SER A 91 6.48 -7.75 -6.51
C SER A 91 6.79 -6.31 -6.08
N ASP A 92 7.16 -5.50 -7.08
CA ASP A 92 7.55 -4.09 -6.93
C ASP A 92 6.35 -3.21 -6.58
N LEU A 93 6.37 -2.59 -5.40
CA LEU A 93 5.30 -1.68 -4.96
C LEU A 93 5.24 -0.38 -5.79
N ASN A 94 6.34 0.03 -6.41
CA ASN A 94 6.37 1.22 -7.28
C ASN A 94 5.54 1.02 -8.56
N GLN A 95 5.17 -0.23 -8.87
CA GLN A 95 4.26 -0.57 -9.96
C GLN A 95 2.78 -0.51 -9.58
N ALA A 96 2.42 -0.08 -8.37
CA ALA A 96 1.01 0.16 -8.03
C ALA A 96 0.40 1.17 -9.01
N LYS A 97 -0.85 0.95 -9.44
CA LYS A 97 -1.57 1.93 -10.27
C LYS A 97 -1.98 3.15 -9.45
N GLU A 98 -2.29 2.94 -8.18
CA GLU A 98 -2.62 4.00 -7.23
C GLU A 98 -2.02 3.66 -5.86
N ILE A 99 -1.61 4.69 -5.12
CA ILE A 99 -1.28 4.58 -3.71
C ILE A 99 -2.13 5.56 -2.92
N TRP A 100 -2.81 5.06 -1.89
CA TRP A 100 -3.57 5.87 -0.95
C TRP A 100 -2.94 5.78 0.44
N PHE A 101 -2.86 6.91 1.14
CA PHE A 101 -2.28 7.00 2.47
C PHE A 101 -3.21 7.70 3.45
N TRP A 102 -3.27 7.19 4.68
CA TRP A 102 -3.94 7.84 5.81
C TRP A 102 -2.94 7.96 6.94
N GLU A 103 -2.55 9.19 7.26
CA GLU A 103 -1.63 9.45 8.37
C GLU A 103 -2.29 9.10 9.71
N VAL A 104 -1.52 8.51 10.62
CA VAL A 104 -1.91 8.32 12.02
C VAL A 104 -0.97 9.18 12.87
N LYS A 105 -1.56 10.06 13.68
CA LYS A 105 -0.85 11.02 14.55
C LYS A 105 -0.94 10.65 16.02
#